data_AF-A0A8B7E406-F1
#
_entry.id   AF-A0A8B7E406-F1
#
_cell.length_a   1.000
_cell.length_b   1.000
_cell.length_c   1.000
_cell.angle_alpha   90.00
_cell.angle_beta   90.00
_cell.angle_gamma   90.00
#
_symmetry.space_group_name_H-M   'P 1'
#
loop_
_entity.id
_entity.type
_entity.pdbx_description
1 polymer ?
#
loop_
_entity_poly.entity_id
_entity_poly.type
_entity_poly.pdbx_seq_one_letter_code
_entity_poly.pdbx_strand_id
1 'polypeptide(L)'
;IINYGGFLHPGSFFRDAWNCVDMFVVACSITSIILSMKKKTASKLVKQVIKILRILRVLRPLKVINKLPKLKAVFVCMIFSLKNVFLVLILTAQLLLIFAIMGVQLFSGLFWYCSDESKVNEEDCVGNFITFDNNNYNTPN
;
A
#
# COMPACT_ATOMS: atom_id res chain seq x y z
N ILE A 1 21.68 -12.26 -20.93
CA ILE A 1 21.49 -13.73 -20.79
C ILE A 1 22.62 -14.50 -21.46
N ILE A 2 22.96 -14.24 -22.72
CA ILE A 2 24.03 -14.98 -23.42
C ILE A 2 25.45 -14.64 -22.92
N ASN A 3 25.69 -13.43 -22.39
CA ASN A 3 26.99 -13.03 -21.82
C ASN A 3 27.22 -13.39 -20.33
N TYR A 4 26.21 -13.90 -19.60
CA TYR A 4 26.29 -14.09 -18.13
C TYR A 4 25.80 -15.47 -17.67
N GLY A 5 26.01 -16.52 -18.48
CA GLY A 5 25.88 -17.95 -18.13
C GLY A 5 24.91 -18.28 -16.97
N GLY A 6 23.69 -18.67 -17.31
CA GLY A 6 22.52 -18.62 -16.41
C GLY A 6 22.56 -19.34 -15.05
N PHE A 7 23.55 -20.16 -14.71
CA PHE A 7 23.50 -20.88 -13.42
C PHE A 7 24.84 -21.25 -12.75
N LEU A 8 25.98 -21.31 -13.45
CA LEU A 8 27.20 -21.98 -12.92
C LEU A 8 28.54 -21.21 -13.01
N HIS A 9 28.55 -19.87 -13.12
CA HIS A 9 29.79 -19.08 -13.07
C HIS A 9 29.76 -18.06 -11.91
N PRO A 10 30.89 -17.74 -11.23
CA PRO A 10 30.94 -16.87 -10.05
C PRO A 10 30.82 -15.37 -10.41
N GLY A 11 29.78 -15.05 -11.16
CA GLY A 11 29.26 -13.73 -11.51
C GLY A 11 27.74 -13.79 -11.67
N SER A 12 27.08 -14.55 -10.79
CA SER A 12 25.70 -15.00 -10.91
C SER A 12 24.71 -13.83 -11.02
N PHE A 13 23.85 -13.92 -12.04
CA PHE A 13 22.71 -13.05 -12.34
C PHE A 13 21.82 -12.75 -11.11
N PHE A 14 21.81 -13.64 -10.11
CA PHE A 14 21.00 -13.52 -8.90
C PHE A 14 21.65 -12.71 -7.75
N ARG A 15 22.95 -12.36 -7.82
CA ARG A 15 23.60 -11.55 -6.78
C ARG A 15 23.31 -10.04 -6.92
N ASP A 16 22.95 -9.59 -8.12
CA ASP A 16 22.58 -8.21 -8.38
C ASP A 16 21.07 -7.99 -8.22
N ALA A 17 20.66 -7.36 -7.13
CA ALA A 17 19.26 -7.01 -6.86
C ALA A 17 18.60 -6.23 -8.02
N TRP A 18 19.37 -5.37 -8.69
CA TRP A 18 18.93 -4.56 -9.82
C TRP A 18 18.50 -5.38 -11.04
N ASN A 19 19.12 -6.53 -11.23
CA ASN A 19 18.89 -7.41 -12.35
C ASN A 19 17.70 -8.36 -12.08
N CYS A 20 17.46 -8.72 -10.81
CA CYS A 20 16.22 -9.36 -10.38
C CYS A 20 14.99 -8.45 -10.61
N VAL A 21 15.11 -7.15 -10.29
CA VAL A 21 14.05 -6.16 -10.53
C VAL A 21 13.71 -6.03 -12.02
N ASP A 22 14.72 -5.98 -12.91
CA ASP A 22 14.45 -5.94 -14.36
C ASP A 22 13.75 -7.21 -14.86
N MET A 23 14.18 -8.38 -14.38
CA MET A 23 13.55 -9.67 -14.72
C MET A 23 12.08 -9.73 -14.25
N PHE A 24 11.77 -9.26 -13.04
CA PHE A 24 10.40 -9.19 -12.54
C PHE A 24 9.52 -8.27 -13.39
N VAL A 25 10.00 -7.06 -13.72
CA VAL A 25 9.23 -6.10 -14.53
C VAL A 25 8.97 -6.63 -15.95
N VAL A 26 9.95 -7.32 -16.55
CA VAL A 26 9.80 -7.96 -17.85
C VAL A 26 8.78 -9.12 -17.78
N ALA A 27 8.86 -9.96 -16.75
CA ALA A 27 7.90 -11.04 -16.53
C ALA A 27 6.47 -10.51 -16.36
N CYS A 28 6.25 -9.51 -15.51
CA CYS A 28 4.95 -8.86 -15.34
C CYS A 28 4.43 -8.23 -16.65
N SER A 29 5.32 -7.64 -17.46
CA SER A 29 4.95 -7.08 -18.75
C SER A 29 4.46 -8.16 -19.71
N ILE A 30 5.16 -9.30 -19.81
CA ILE A 30 4.77 -10.44 -20.65
C ILE A 30 3.44 -11.04 -20.16
N THR A 31 3.31 -11.30 -18.86
CA THR A 31 2.07 -11.81 -18.25
C THR A 31 0.89 -10.88 -18.52
N SER A 32 1.10 -9.55 -18.47
CA SER A 32 0.06 -8.57 -18.76
C SER A 32 -0.41 -8.57 -20.22
N ILE A 33 0.48 -8.88 -21.18
CA ILE A 33 0.13 -8.99 -22.60
C ILE A 33 -0.68 -10.26 -22.83
N ILE A 34 -0.21 -11.39 -22.28
CA ILE A 34 -0.90 -12.69 -22.38
C ILE A 34 -2.31 -12.62 -21.77
N LEU A 35 -2.46 -12.04 -20.58
CA LEU A 35 -3.78 -11.86 -19.95
C LEU A 35 -4.66 -10.87 -20.69
N SER A 36 -4.08 -9.85 -21.35
CA SER A 36 -4.87 -8.91 -22.15
C SER A 36 -5.45 -9.54 -23.42
N MET A 37 -4.75 -10.53 -23.99
CA MET A 37 -5.25 -11.30 -25.14
C MET A 37 -6.36 -12.30 -24.74
N LYS A 38 -6.32 -12.86 -23.54
CA LYS A 38 -7.31 -13.84 -23.03
C LYS A 38 -8.58 -13.23 -22.40
N LYS A 39 -8.82 -11.92 -22.57
CA LYS A 39 -9.91 -11.16 -21.90
C LYS A 39 -11.33 -11.66 -22.14
N LYS A 40 -11.59 -12.46 -23.18
CA LYS A 40 -12.95 -12.91 -23.54
C LYS A 40 -13.49 -14.05 -22.65
N THR A 41 -12.65 -14.74 -21.87
CA THR A 41 -13.07 -15.89 -21.02
C THR A 41 -12.49 -15.78 -19.61
N ALA A 42 -12.75 -14.67 -18.91
CA ALA A 42 -12.07 -14.34 -17.65
C ALA A 42 -13.00 -14.33 -16.43
N SER A 43 -12.78 -15.26 -15.50
CA SER A 43 -13.41 -15.33 -14.17
C SER A 43 -13.07 -14.10 -13.29
N LYS A 44 -13.81 -13.88 -12.19
CA LYS A 44 -13.63 -12.74 -11.25
C LYS A 44 -12.17 -12.55 -10.81
N LEU A 45 -11.45 -13.66 -10.64
CA LEU A 45 -10.03 -13.73 -10.26
C LEU A 45 -9.12 -13.11 -11.33
N VAL A 46 -9.38 -13.40 -12.60
CA VAL A 46 -8.59 -12.86 -13.72
C VAL A 46 -8.78 -11.35 -13.84
N LYS A 47 -9.98 -10.82 -13.55
CA LYS A 47 -10.22 -9.36 -13.53
C LYS A 47 -9.39 -8.65 -12.45
N GLN A 48 -9.24 -9.27 -11.26
CA GLN A 48 -8.42 -8.72 -10.17
C GLN A 48 -6.93 -8.75 -10.52
N VAL A 49 -6.43 -9.84 -11.11
CA VAL A 49 -5.04 -9.96 -11.57
C VAL A 49 -4.73 -8.92 -12.65
N ILE A 50 -5.65 -8.65 -13.59
CA ILE A 50 -5.48 -7.59 -14.59
C ILE A 50 -5.37 -6.21 -13.94
N LYS A 51 -6.12 -5.93 -12.88
CA LYS A 51 -6.05 -4.66 -12.13
C LYS A 51 -4.67 -4.49 -11.49
N ILE A 52 -4.16 -5.52 -10.84
CA ILE A 52 -2.82 -5.52 -10.22
C ILE A 52 -1.72 -5.36 -11.28
N LEU A 53 -1.81 -6.08 -12.40
CA LEU A 53 -0.86 -5.97 -13.51
C LEU A 53 -0.84 -4.57 -14.15
N ARG A 54 -1.96 -3.85 -14.16
CA ARG A 54 -2.00 -2.44 -14.59
C ARG A 54 -1.22 -1.54 -13.63
N ILE A 55 -1.36 -1.74 -12.32
CA ILE A 55 -0.62 -0.99 -11.30
C ILE A 55 0.88 -1.31 -11.40
N LEU A 56 1.26 -2.57 -11.62
CA LEU A 56 2.65 -2.97 -11.80
C LEU A 56 3.34 -2.31 -13.01
N ARG A 57 2.59 -1.85 -14.02
CA ARG A 57 3.17 -1.06 -15.13
C ARG A 57 3.65 0.33 -14.69
N VAL A 58 3.14 0.85 -13.57
CA VAL A 58 3.59 2.13 -12.98
C VAL A 58 5.04 2.01 -12.47
N LEU A 59 5.58 0.80 -12.29
CA LEU A 59 6.98 0.57 -11.92
C LEU A 59 7.96 0.66 -13.11
N ARG A 60 7.50 0.86 -14.36
CA ARG A 60 8.39 1.05 -15.53
C ARG A 60 9.49 2.12 -15.37
N PRO A 61 9.27 3.25 -14.67
CA PRO A 61 10.33 4.22 -14.38
C PRO A 61 11.53 3.60 -13.63
N LEU A 62 11.29 2.57 -12.82
CA LEU A 62 12.34 1.82 -12.11
C LEU A 62 13.32 1.14 -13.09
N LYS A 63 12.83 0.67 -14.24
CA LYS A 63 13.69 0.13 -15.30
C LYS A 63 14.58 1.21 -15.93
N VAL A 64 14.06 2.43 -16.08
CA VAL A 64 14.82 3.57 -16.64
C VAL A 64 15.93 4.00 -15.68
N ILE A 65 15.64 4.01 -14.38
CA ILE A 65 16.62 4.29 -13.32
C ILE A 65 17.79 3.30 -13.37
N ASN A 66 17.52 2.02 -13.63
CA ASN A 66 18.57 0.98 -13.73
C ASN A 66 19.48 1.14 -14.95
N LYS A 67 18.97 1.75 -16.04
CA LYS A 67 19.75 2.01 -17.24
C LYS A 67 20.64 3.25 -17.12
N LEU A 68 20.31 4.16 -16.22
CA LEU A 68 21.04 5.42 -16.04
C LEU A 68 21.95 5.30 -14.81
N PRO A 69 23.27 5.06 -14.99
CA PRO A 69 24.18 4.83 -13.86
C PRO A 69 24.23 6.01 -12.88
N LYS A 70 24.00 7.23 -13.38
CA LYS A 70 23.90 8.45 -12.56
C LYS A 70 22.72 8.41 -11.57
N LEU A 71 21.53 7.99 -12.01
CA LEU A 71 20.35 7.91 -11.15
C LEU A 71 20.48 6.73 -10.18
N LYS A 72 21.00 5.59 -10.64
CA LYS A 72 21.26 4.41 -9.79
C LYS A 72 22.12 4.76 -8.57
N ALA A 73 23.19 5.55 -8.76
CA ALA A 73 24.04 5.99 -7.66
C ALA A 73 23.28 6.80 -6.61
N VAL A 74 22.42 7.73 -7.03
CA VAL A 74 21.59 8.55 -6.14
C VAL A 74 20.63 7.67 -5.32
N PHE A 75 19.94 6.72 -5.95
CA PHE A 75 19.04 5.81 -5.23
C PHE A 75 19.77 4.92 -4.22
N VAL A 76 20.96 4.43 -4.55
CA VAL A 76 21.78 3.64 -3.60
C VAL A 76 22.19 4.50 -2.40
N CYS A 77 22.60 5.75 -2.64
CA CYS A 77 22.93 6.69 -1.56
C CYS A 77 21.70 7.02 -0.70
N MET A 78 20.52 7.17 -1.31
CA MET A 78 19.27 7.37 -0.60
C MET A 78 18.95 6.18 0.31
N ILE A 79 19.02 4.95 -0.20
CA ILE A 79 18.77 3.74 0.61
C ILE A 79 19.80 3.61 1.74
N PHE A 80 21.07 3.93 1.47
CA PHE A 80 22.11 3.93 2.51
C PHE A 80 21.80 4.94 3.62
N SER A 81 21.36 6.14 3.26
CA SER A 81 20.96 7.18 4.23
C SER A 81 19.69 6.79 4.99
N LEU A 82 18.72 6.18 4.32
CA LEU A 82 17.48 5.68 4.92
C LEU A 82 17.74 4.60 5.97
N LYS A 83 18.79 3.79 5.83
CA LYS A 83 19.15 2.77 6.84
C LYS A 83 19.41 3.40 8.20
N ASN A 84 20.06 4.57 8.25
CA ASN A 84 20.29 5.28 9.51
C ASN A 84 18.98 5.88 10.05
N VAL A 85 18.16 6.47 9.17
CA VAL A 85 16.84 7.03 9.54
C VAL A 85 15.90 5.93 10.04
N PHE A 86 16.01 4.70 9.53
CA PHE A 86 15.16 3.57 9.93
C PHE A 86 15.26 3.26 11.43
N LEU A 87 16.45 3.42 12.02
CA LEU A 87 16.63 3.26 13.47
C LEU A 87 15.84 4.31 14.26
N VAL A 88 15.93 5.59 13.85
CA VAL A 88 15.14 6.68 14.48
C VAL A 88 13.64 6.48 14.28
N LEU A 89 13.24 6.00 13.10
CA LEU A 89 11.85 5.65 12.80
C LEU A 89 11.32 4.55 13.71
N ILE A 90 12.10 3.48 13.95
CA ILE A 90 11.73 2.41 14.87
C ILE A 90 11.58 2.95 16.29
N LEU A 91 12.53 3.77 16.77
CA LEU A 91 12.45 4.36 18.11
C LEU A 91 11.21 5.25 18.27
N THR A 92 10.93 6.08 17.25
CA THR A 92 9.75 6.95 17.24
C THR A 92 8.45 6.12 17.20
N ALA A 93 8.42 5.05 16.39
CA ALA A 93 7.27 4.14 16.33
C ALA A 93 7.04 3.43 17.67
N GLN A 94 8.09 3.01 18.36
CA GLN A 94 7.99 2.40 19.69
C GLN A 94 7.45 3.38 20.73
N LEU A 95 7.87 4.64 20.67
CA LEU A 95 7.33 5.70 21.53
C LEU A 95 5.83 5.91 21.27
N LEU A 96 5.45 6.03 19.99
CA LEU A 96 4.04 6.17 19.60
C LEU A 96 3.22 4.94 19.98
N LEU A 97 3.81 3.73 19.94
CA LEU A 97 3.15 2.51 20.35
C LEU A 97 2.80 2.51 21.85
N ILE A 98 3.71 2.98 22.71
CA ILE A 98 3.44 3.10 24.15
C ILE A 98 2.28 4.07 24.38
N PHE A 99 2.30 5.24 23.72
CA PHE A 99 1.18 6.19 23.78
C PHE A 99 -0.11 5.62 23.22
N ALA A 100 -0.06 4.82 22.15
CA ALA A 100 -1.24 4.18 21.58
C ALA A 100 -1.84 3.15 22.53
N ILE A 101 -1.02 2.32 23.18
CA ILE A 101 -1.49 1.34 24.18
C ILE A 101 -2.13 2.06 25.37
N MET A 102 -1.48 3.10 25.90
CA MET A 102 -2.06 3.93 26.96
C MET A 102 -3.36 4.60 26.51
N GLY A 103 -3.41 5.12 25.28
CA GLY A 103 -4.60 5.75 24.71
C GLY A 103 -5.77 4.78 24.57
N VAL A 104 -5.52 3.55 24.10
CA VAL A 104 -6.56 2.52 24.04
C VAL A 104 -7.03 2.15 25.44
N GLN A 105 -6.15 2.01 26.41
CA GLN A 105 -6.53 1.66 27.78
C GLN A 105 -7.34 2.78 28.47
N LEU A 106 -7.01 4.04 28.20
CA LEU A 106 -7.69 5.19 28.80
C LEU A 106 -9.01 5.52 28.11
N PHE A 107 -9.06 5.39 26.78
CA PHE A 107 -10.20 5.87 25.98
C PHE A 107 -11.03 4.76 25.33
N SER A 108 -10.74 3.49 25.61
CA SER A 108 -11.57 2.38 25.13
C SER A 108 -13.00 2.54 25.65
N GLY A 109 -13.96 2.63 24.72
CA GLY A 109 -15.39 2.73 25.02
C GLY A 109 -15.88 4.13 25.41
N LEU A 110 -14.99 5.13 25.53
CA LEU A 110 -15.39 6.48 25.92
C LEU A 110 -15.85 7.35 24.74
N PHE A 111 -15.50 6.97 23.51
CA PHE A 111 -15.86 7.72 22.29
C PHE A 111 -17.20 7.29 21.69
N TRP A 112 -18.08 6.66 22.47
CA TRP A 112 -19.46 6.45 22.05
C TRP A 112 -20.26 7.74 22.22
N TYR A 113 -21.07 8.09 21.21
CA TYR A 113 -21.93 9.27 21.24
C TYR A 113 -23.20 8.99 20.43
N CYS A 114 -24.35 9.44 20.95
CA CYS A 114 -25.62 9.38 20.24
C CYS A 114 -25.80 10.62 19.38
N SER A 115 -26.21 10.47 18.12
CA SER A 115 -26.48 11.61 17.23
C SER A 115 -27.61 12.53 17.73
N ASP A 116 -28.51 12.02 18.58
CA ASP A 116 -29.55 12.80 19.26
C ASP A 116 -29.01 13.35 20.60
N GLU A 117 -28.86 14.68 20.69
CA GLU A 117 -28.40 15.39 21.89
C GLU A 117 -29.29 15.14 23.13
N SER A 118 -30.53 14.71 22.92
CA SER A 118 -31.49 14.44 24.00
C SER A 118 -31.20 13.10 24.72
N LYS A 119 -30.35 12.24 24.15
CA LYS A 119 -30.10 10.88 24.65
C LYS A 119 -28.67 10.72 25.18
N VAL A 120 -28.58 10.28 26.43
CA VAL A 120 -27.29 10.12 27.15
C VAL A 120 -26.87 8.66 27.25
N ASN A 121 -27.82 7.72 27.38
CA ASN A 121 -27.54 6.30 27.50
C ASN A 121 -27.61 5.58 26.16
N GLU A 122 -26.83 4.50 26.02
CA GLU A 122 -26.80 3.64 24.83
C GLU A 122 -28.15 2.96 24.56
N GLU A 123 -28.84 2.53 25.61
CA GLU A 123 -30.14 1.86 25.51
C GLU A 123 -31.24 2.78 24.93
N ASP A 124 -31.11 4.09 25.15
CA ASP A 124 -32.08 5.08 24.69
C ASP A 124 -31.74 5.64 23.28
N CYS A 125 -30.56 5.33 22.75
CA CYS A 125 -30.10 5.77 21.42
C CYS A 125 -30.59 4.82 20.32
N VAL A 126 -31.91 4.65 20.23
CA VAL A 126 -32.56 3.76 19.26
C VAL A 126 -33.70 4.46 18.54
N GLY A 127 -33.94 4.07 17.28
CA GLY A 127 -34.98 4.65 16.44
C GLY A 127 -34.52 5.90 15.70
N ASN A 128 -35.50 6.72 15.29
CA ASN A 128 -35.27 7.92 14.49
C ASN A 128 -35.45 9.16 15.36
N PHE A 129 -34.66 10.19 15.09
CA PHE A 129 -34.73 11.48 15.77
C PHE A 129 -34.97 12.59 14.74
N ILE A 130 -35.60 13.68 15.17
CA ILE A 130 -35.82 14.86 14.33
C ILE A 130 -34.58 15.75 14.38
N THR A 131 -34.13 16.22 13.22
CA THR A 131 -33.03 17.17 13.11
C THR A 131 -33.57 18.52 12.66
N PHE A 132 -33.08 19.61 13.26
CA PHE A 132 -33.48 20.98 12.92
C PHE A 132 -32.49 21.56 11.92
N ASP A 133 -32.61 21.19 10.65
CA ASP A 133 -31.87 21.85 9.57
C ASP A 133 -32.71 23.00 9.01
N ASN A 134 -32.19 24.23 9.05
CA ASN A 134 -32.78 25.42 8.41
C ASN A 134 -34.28 25.67 8.72
N ASN A 135 -34.69 25.60 10.00
CA ASN A 135 -36.08 25.78 10.47
C ASN A 135 -37.11 24.82 9.85
N ASN A 136 -36.68 23.71 9.23
CA ASN A 136 -37.56 22.67 8.72
C ASN A 136 -37.63 21.51 9.73
N TYR A 137 -38.85 21.11 10.09
CA TYR A 137 -39.13 20.15 11.17
C TYR A 137 -39.39 18.72 10.65
N ASN A 138 -39.27 18.48 9.34
CA ASN A 138 -39.77 17.28 8.66
C ASN A 138 -38.70 16.50 7.85
N THR A 139 -37.43 16.49 8.27
CA THR A 139 -36.41 15.61 7.68
C THR A 139 -36.14 14.42 8.60
N PRO A 140 -36.90 13.32 8.49
CA PRO A 140 -36.57 12.09 9.19
C PRO A 140 -35.28 11.50 8.59
N ASN A 141 -34.34 11.14 9.46
CA ASN A 141 -33.19 10.28 9.15
C ASN A 141 -33.51 8.83 9.55
#